data_AF-A0AAE9R265-F1
#
_entry.id   AF-A0AAE9R265-F1
#
_cell.length_a   1.000
_cell.length_b   1.000
_cell.length_c   1.000
_cell.angle_alpha   90.00
_cell.angle_beta   90.00
_cell.angle_gamma   90.00
#
_symmetry.space_group_name_H-M   'P 1'
#
loop_
_entity.id
_entity.type
_entity.pdbx_description
1 polymer ?
#
loop_
_entity_poly.entity_id
_entity_poly.type
_entity_poly.pdbx_seq_one_letter_code
_entity_poly.pdbx_strand_id
1 'polypeptide(L)' 'MAEFTFKIEEHLLTLSENDKGWTKELNRVSFNGAEAKWDIRTWSPDHTKMGKGITLTNEEFKTILDAFRK' A
#
# COMPACT_ATOMS: atom_id res chain seq x y z
N MET A 1 -24.93 0.57 -2.67
CA MET A 1 -23.54 1.05 -2.83
C MET A 1 -22.67 -0.19 -2.96
N ALA A 2 -21.78 -0.25 -3.94
CA ALA A 2 -20.87 -1.39 -4.07
C ALA A 2 -19.96 -1.43 -2.83
N GLU A 3 -19.84 -2.61 -2.24
CA GLU A 3 -18.96 -2.83 -1.08
C GLU A 3 -17.50 -2.61 -1.53
N PHE A 4 -16.77 -1.73 -0.86
CA PHE A 4 -15.36 -1.50 -1.19
C PHE A 4 -14.56 -2.71 -0.72
N THR A 5 -14.01 -3.45 -1.67
CA THR A 5 -13.16 -4.60 -1.37
C THR A 5 -11.72 -4.27 -1.71
N PHE A 6 -10.80 -4.82 -0.92
CA PHE A 6 -9.38 -4.73 -1.22
C PHE A 6 -8.72 -6.05 -0.87
N LYS A 7 -7.65 -6.38 -1.58
CA LYS A 7 -6.83 -7.56 -1.34
C LYS A 7 -5.38 -7.16 -1.42
N ILE A 8 -4.64 -7.37 -0.33
CA ILE A 8 -3.18 -7.26 -0.34
C ILE A 8 -2.66 -8.51 -1.04
N GLU A 9 -2.12 -8.35 -2.24
CA GLU A 9 -1.58 -9.46 -3.04
C GLU A 9 -0.13 -9.76 -2.67
N GLU A 10 0.63 -8.72 -2.30
CA GLU A 10 2.04 -8.86 -1.93
C GLU A 10 2.40 -7.78 -0.90
N HIS A 11 3.13 -8.16 0.13
CA HIS A 11 3.76 -7.23 1.07
C HIS A 11 5.24 -7.06 0.68
N LEU A 12 5.69 -5.81 0.50
CA LEU A 12 7.07 -5.54 0.07
C LEU A 12 7.95 -5.11 1.24
N LEU A 13 7.51 -4.10 1.99
CA LEU A 13 8.25 -3.63 3.15
C LEU A 13 7.38 -2.83 4.12
N THR A 14 7.82 -2.79 5.38
CA THR A 14 7.30 -1.89 6.40
C THR A 14 8.25 -0.71 6.57
N LEU A 15 7.74 0.50 6.35
CA LEU A 15 8.47 1.76 6.44
C LEU A 15 8.62 2.24 7.88
N SER A 16 7.58 2.07 8.70
CA SER A 16 7.56 2.53 10.10
C SER A 16 6.41 1.88 10.86
N GLU A 17 6.55 1.73 12.17
CA GLU A 17 5.49 1.33 13.09
C GLU A 17 5.28 2.45 14.13
N ASN A 18 4.04 2.63 14.60
CA ASN A 18 3.75 3.56 15.70
C ASN A 18 3.42 2.82 17.01
N ASP A 19 3.38 3.53 18.13
CA ASP A 19 3.11 2.97 19.47
C ASP A 19 1.73 2.28 19.60
N LYS A 20 0.82 2.49 18.64
CA LYS A 20 -0.50 1.85 18.57
C LYS A 20 -0.49 0.59 17.70
N GLY A 21 0.67 0.16 17.22
CA GLY A 21 0.86 -1.00 16.34
C GLY A 21 0.44 -0.78 14.89
N TRP A 22 0.13 0.46 14.49
CA TRP A 22 -0.15 0.74 13.08
C TRP A 22 1.14 0.83 12.30
N THR A 23 1.18 0.12 11.18
CA THR A 23 2.35 -0.01 10.33
C THR A 23 2.14 0.79 9.04
N LYS A 24 3.10 1.62 8.65
CA LYS A 24 3.13 2.20 7.31
C LYS A 24 3.89 1.23 6.41
N GLU A 25 3.25 0.75 5.36
CA GLU A 25 3.77 -0.32 4.52
C GLU A 25 3.72 0.08 3.05
N LEU A 26 4.61 -0.52 2.25
CA LEU A 26 4.48 -0.60 0.79
C LEU A 26 3.99 -2.01 0.44
N ASN A 27 2.82 -2.08 -0.20
CA ASN A 27 2.15 -3.31 -0.59
C ASN A 27 1.73 -3.26 -2.06
N ARG A 28 1.45 -4.41 -2.68
CA ARG A 28 0.64 -4.52 -3.89
C ARG A 28 -0.79 -4.78 -3.49
N VAL A 29 -1.69 -3.87 -3.82
CA VAL A 29 -3.09 -3.95 -3.40
C VAL A 29 -4.00 -3.90 -4.62
N SER A 30 -4.86 -4.92 -4.74
CA SER A 30 -5.98 -4.94 -5.66
C SER A 30 -7.18 -4.28 -4.98
N PHE A 31 -7.73 -3.24 -5.60
CA PHE A 31 -8.94 -2.57 -5.14
C PHE A 31 -10.11 -2.95 -6.03
N ASN A 32 -11.21 -3.41 -5.43
CA ASN A 32 -12.45 -3.81 -6.11
C ASN A 32 -12.23 -4.83 -7.24
N GLY A 33 -11.27 -5.74 -7.07
CA GLY A 33 -10.92 -6.76 -8.08
C GLY A 33 -10.15 -6.23 -9.29
N ALA A 34 -9.70 -4.97 -9.28
CA ALA A 34 -8.82 -4.43 -10.30
C ALA A 34 -7.38 -4.97 -10.18
N GLU A 35 -6.57 -4.72 -11.19
CA GLU A 35 -5.14 -5.09 -11.16
C GLU A 35 -4.42 -4.48 -9.94
N ALA A 36 -3.57 -5.28 -9.29
CA ALA A 36 -2.85 -4.86 -8.10
C ALA A 36 -1.80 -3.78 -8.41
N LYS A 37 -1.96 -2.64 -7.73
CA LYS A 37 -1.07 -1.47 -7.85
C LYS A 37 -0.19 -1.33 -6.62
N TRP A 38 0.87 -0.54 -6.75
CA TRP A 38 1.72 -0.17 -5.62
C TRP A 38 0.93 0.73 -4.69
N ASP A 39 0.93 0.44 -3.40
CA ASP A 39 0.21 1.23 -2.42
C ASP A 39 1.09 1.47 -1.20
N ILE A 40 1.27 2.74 -0.84
CA ILE A 40 1.96 3.15 0.37
C ILE A 40 0.92 3.70 1.33
N ARG A 41 0.64 2.97 2.40
CA ARG A 41 -0.43 3.32 3.34
C ARG A 41 -0.16 2.78 4.73
N THR A 42 -0.77 3.44 5.71
CA THR A 42 -0.81 2.92 7.07
C THR A 42 -1.93 1.87 7.22
N TRP A 43 -1.61 0.73 7.79
CA TRP A 43 -2.53 -0.37 8.09
C TRP A 43 -2.70 -0.53 9.60
N SER A 44 -3.86 -1.04 10.01
CA SER A 44 -4.04 -1.55 11.37
C SER A 44 -3.22 -2.84 11.56
N PRO A 45 -2.90 -3.23 12.81
CA PRO A 45 -2.14 -4.46 13.10
C PRO A 45 -2.78 -5.73 12.50
N ASP A 46 -4.09 -5.70 12.30
CA ASP A 46 -4.93 -6.77 11.76
C ASP A 46 -5.26 -6.61 10.26
N HIS A 47 -4.71 -5.59 9.58
CA HIS A 47 -4.97 -5.23 8.17
C HIS A 47 -6.45 -5.05 7.78
N THR A 48 -7.36 -4.92 8.76
CA THR A 48 -8.79 -4.70 8.49
C THR A 48 -9.11 -3.25 8.17
N LYS A 49 -8.30 -2.31 8.68
CA LYS A 49 -8.45 -0.87 8.48
C LYS A 49 -7.24 -0.31 7.79
N MET A 50 -7.52 0.61 6.87
CA MET A 50 -6.52 1.36 6.13
C MET A 50 -6.61 2.84 6.51
N GLY A 51 -5.47 3.46 6.75
CA GLY A 51 -5.32 4.87 7.03
C GLY A 51 -5.15 5.72 5.77
N LYS A 52 -4.57 6.91 5.92
CA LYS A 52 -4.15 7.72 4.78
C LYS A 52 -3.01 7.03 4.04
N GLY A 53 -3.03 7.13 2.71
CA GLY A 53 -2.02 6.55 1.85
C GLY A 53 -2.13 7.06 0.43
N ILE A 54 -1.26 6.54 -0.43
CA ILE A 54 -1.23 6.84 -1.86
C ILE A 54 -1.09 5.54 -2.63
N THR A 55 -1.90 5.39 -3.66
CA THR A 55 -1.76 4.33 -4.66
C THR A 55 -0.99 4.89 -5.85
N LEU A 56 0.02 4.16 -6.29
CA LEU A 56 0.91 4.52 -7.38
C LEU A 56 0.76 3.53 -8.53
N THR A 57 0.75 4.06 -9.74
CA THR A 57 0.90 3.27 -10.95
C THR A 57 2.32 2.69 -11.05
N ASN A 58 2.50 1.71 -11.95
CA ASN A 58 3.82 1.16 -12.24
C ASN A 58 4.81 2.23 -12.73
N GLU A 59 4.33 3.20 -13.52
CA GLU A 59 5.17 4.28 -14.05
C GLU A 59 5.60 5.28 -12.96
N GLU A 60 4.67 5.68 -12.08
CA GLU A 60 4.99 6.55 -10.94
C GLU A 60 5.98 5.87 -9.98
N PHE A 61 5.75 4.59 -9.66
CA PHE A 61 6.65 3.85 -8.77
C PHE A 61 8.03 3.65 -9.40
N LYS A 62 8.11 3.35 -10.70
CA LYS A 62 9.38 3.28 -11.43
C LYS A 62 10.14 4.60 -11.40
N THR A 63 9.46 5.73 -11.55
CA THR A 63 10.07 7.06 -11.49
C THR A 63 10.70 7.32 -10.11
N ILE A 64 10.02 6.92 -9.04
CA ILE A 64 10.55 7.00 -7.67
C ILE A 64 11.80 6.13 -7.51
N LEU A 65 11.75 4.88 -7.98
CA LEU A 65 12.90 3.96 -7.89
C LEU A 65 14.12 4.48 -8.66
N ASP A 66 13.93 5.05 -9.85
CA ASP A 66 15.03 5.62 -10.65
C ASP A 66 15.70 6.80 -9.93
N ALA A 67 14.90 7.67 -9.30
CA ALA A 67 15.40 8.81 -8.55
C ALA A 67 16.26 8.40 -7.33
N PHE A 68 15.91 7.30 -6.65
CA PHE A 68 16.63 6.80 -5.47
C PHE A 68 17.81 5.85 -5.79
N ARG A 69 17.92 5.35 -7.02
CA ARG A 69 19.01 4.45 -7.45
C ARG A 69 20.24 5.18 -7.98
N LYS A 70 20.21 6.51 -8.03
CA LYS A 70 21.39 7.35 -8.30
C LYS A 70 22.43 7.21 -7.19
#